data_AF-A0AAU7NPH8-F1
#
_entry.id   AF-A0AAU7NPH8-F1
#
_cell.length_a   1.000
_cell.length_b   1.000
_cell.length_c   1.000
_cell.angle_alpha   90.00
_cell.angle_beta   90.00
_cell.angle_gamma   90.00
#
_symmetry.space_group_name_H-M   'P 1'
#
loop_
_entity.id
_entity.type
_entity.pdbx_description
1 polymer ?
#
loop_
_entity_poly.entity_id
_entity_poly.type
_entity_poly.pdbx_seq_one_letter_code
_entity_poly.pdbx_strand_id
1 'polypeptide(L)'
;MSLYSYSASALAFSVLFLLIVINGKKNTVALPFLIATCLSVIWSAYSAYAMHHEQLYAFDVLGIETLRNGGWYFFLSVLISRQQFGNQYAFLLRYWQPKAMLAFIAVVCLLEFYSELRYQIQNALGFDFRLYAHIFFALVGLMLVEQLYRNALAEQRWHIKFVCIALAAQFVFDFIIYSKSLMFSSLDFNLWNARGLINALLVPLLILSVNRLNTRPAAVAVSRQFIFHTTVLLGGGVYLLLMSLMGFYIRDYGGNWGGGSANRVYFLGDPIVDGLFCVGAG
;
A
#
# COMPACT_ATOMS: atom_id res chain seq x y z
N MET A 1 0.91 18.65 -12.19
CA MET A 1 1.26 17.24 -12.54
C MET A 1 0.51 16.23 -11.68
N SER A 2 0.32 16.52 -10.39
CA SER A 2 -0.42 15.69 -9.41
C SER A 2 -1.83 15.31 -9.87
N LEU A 3 -2.61 16.29 -10.33
CA LEU A 3 -3.98 16.09 -10.77
C LEU A 3 -4.09 15.02 -11.87
N TYR A 4 -3.23 15.10 -12.89
CA TYR A 4 -3.20 14.15 -14.01
C TYR A 4 -2.85 12.73 -13.57
N SER A 5 -1.98 12.60 -12.56
CA SER A 5 -1.58 11.29 -12.03
C SER A 5 -2.72 10.61 -11.27
N TYR A 6 -3.42 11.35 -10.41
CA TYR A 6 -4.54 10.81 -9.65
C TYR A 6 -5.79 10.60 -10.50
N SER A 7 -6.07 11.47 -11.47
CA SER A 7 -7.18 11.28 -12.40
C SER A 7 -6.96 10.08 -13.32
N ALA A 8 -5.73 9.85 -13.81
CA ALA A 8 -5.37 8.64 -14.53
C ALA A 8 -5.59 7.38 -13.69
N SER A 9 -5.20 7.39 -12.41
CA SER A 9 -5.46 6.29 -11.48
C SER A 9 -6.96 6.05 -11.28
N ALA A 10 -7.75 7.11 -11.12
CA ALA A 10 -9.19 7.03 -10.91
C ALA A 10 -9.91 6.43 -12.11
N LEU A 11 -9.54 6.86 -13.32
CA LEU A 11 -10.05 6.27 -14.56
C LEU A 11 -9.68 4.79 -14.66
N ALA A 12 -8.42 4.44 -14.41
CA ALA A 12 -7.95 3.08 -14.48
C ALA A 12 -8.70 2.16 -13.50
N PHE A 13 -8.81 2.53 -12.22
CA PHE A 13 -9.57 1.75 -11.24
C PHE A 13 -11.07 1.69 -11.56
N SER A 14 -11.65 2.74 -12.16
CA SER A 14 -13.04 2.73 -12.60
C SER A 14 -13.28 1.74 -13.73
N VAL A 15 -12.35 1.66 -14.70
CA VAL A 15 -12.38 0.63 -15.76
C VAL A 15 -12.29 -0.77 -15.16
N LEU A 16 -11.36 -0.98 -14.21
CA LEU A 16 -11.25 -2.26 -13.50
C LEU A 16 -12.54 -2.62 -12.76
N PHE A 17 -13.15 -1.65 -12.07
CA PHE A 17 -14.41 -1.84 -11.36
C PHE A 17 -15.53 -2.29 -12.31
N LEU A 18 -15.69 -1.60 -13.45
CA LEU A 18 -16.69 -1.95 -14.46
C LEU A 18 -16.44 -3.34 -15.05
N LEU A 19 -15.18 -3.68 -15.34
CA LEU A 19 -14.81 -5.02 -15.84
C LEU A 19 -15.15 -6.12 -14.83
N ILE A 20 -14.95 -5.89 -13.54
CA ILE A 20 -15.33 -6.84 -12.48
C ILE A 20 -16.85 -6.97 -12.40
N VAL A 21 -17.60 -5.87 -12.49
CA VAL A 21 -19.08 -5.91 -12.46
C VAL A 21 -19.64 -6.69 -13.66
N ILE A 22 -19.08 -6.49 -14.85
CA ILE A 22 -19.52 -7.17 -16.08
C ILE A 22 -19.16 -8.67 -16.04
N ASN A 23 -17.93 -9.02 -15.66
CA ASN A 23 -17.41 -10.38 -15.72
C ASN A 23 -17.60 -11.18 -14.41
N GLY A 24 -18.02 -10.53 -13.33
CA GLY A 24 -17.99 -11.07 -11.95
C GLY A 24 -19.13 -12.03 -11.58
N LYS A 25 -20.16 -12.19 -12.42
CA LYS A 25 -21.37 -12.98 -12.11
C LYS A 25 -21.12 -14.46 -11.77
N LYS A 26 -19.91 -15.00 -12.01
CA LYS A 26 -19.58 -16.42 -11.77
C LYS A 26 -18.49 -16.67 -10.72
N ASN A 27 -17.97 -15.63 -10.05
CA ASN A 27 -16.83 -15.79 -9.13
C ASN A 27 -17.14 -15.33 -7.70
N THR A 28 -16.94 -16.23 -6.74
CA THR A 28 -17.12 -15.94 -5.30
C THR A 28 -16.13 -14.91 -4.76
N VAL A 29 -14.96 -14.75 -5.40
CA VAL A 29 -13.93 -13.75 -5.03
C VAL A 29 -14.14 -12.39 -5.73
N ALA A 30 -15.15 -12.26 -6.59
CA ALA A 30 -15.44 -10.99 -7.26
C ALA A 30 -15.88 -9.90 -6.27
N LEU A 31 -16.66 -10.24 -5.24
CA LEU A 31 -17.18 -9.26 -4.28
C LEU A 31 -16.07 -8.61 -3.43
N PRO A 32 -15.16 -9.35 -2.76
CA PRO A 32 -14.05 -8.74 -2.03
C PRO A 32 -13.13 -7.90 -2.93
N PHE A 33 -12.93 -8.32 -4.18
CA PHE A 33 -12.12 -7.58 -5.14
C PHE A 33 -12.79 -6.27 -5.58
N LEU A 34 -14.12 -6.30 -5.77
CA LEU A 34 -14.93 -5.14 -6.07
C LEU A 34 -14.89 -4.11 -4.94
N ILE A 35 -14.98 -4.56 -3.68
CA ILE A 35 -14.87 -3.67 -2.50
C ILE A 35 -13.51 -2.96 -2.49
N ALA A 36 -12.41 -3.72 -2.64
CA ALA A 36 -11.06 -3.15 -2.67
C ALA A 36 -10.87 -2.13 -3.81
N THR A 37 -11.41 -2.45 -4.99
CA THR A 37 -11.34 -1.56 -6.16
C THR A 37 -12.19 -0.30 -5.95
N CYS A 38 -13.39 -0.42 -5.38
CA CYS A 38 -14.26 0.72 -5.07
C CYS A 38 -13.58 1.69 -4.10
N LEU A 39 -13.00 1.18 -3.02
CA LEU A 39 -12.25 2.00 -2.06
C LEU A 39 -11.01 2.65 -2.70
N SER A 40 -10.38 2.00 -3.67
CA SER A 40 -9.27 2.57 -4.46
C SER A 40 -9.73 3.69 -5.40
N VAL A 41 -10.91 3.55 -6.02
CA VAL A 41 -11.55 4.64 -6.79
C VAL A 41 -11.84 5.83 -5.88
N ILE A 42 -12.50 5.61 -4.74
CA ILE A 42 -12.84 6.68 -3.78
C ILE A 42 -11.58 7.40 -3.33
N TRP A 43 -10.52 6.66 -2.98
CA TRP A 43 -9.23 7.23 -2.61
C TRP A 43 -8.62 8.07 -3.73
N SER A 44 -8.59 7.57 -4.97
CA SER A 44 -8.00 8.29 -6.10
C SER A 44 -8.79 9.56 -6.47
N ALA A 45 -10.12 9.50 -6.41
CA ALA A 45 -11.00 10.64 -6.66
C ALA A 45 -10.87 11.70 -5.57
N TYR A 46 -10.84 11.28 -4.30
CA TYR A 46 -10.65 12.20 -3.17
C TYR A 46 -9.25 12.82 -3.20
N SER A 47 -8.22 12.05 -3.55
CA SER A 47 -6.85 12.57 -3.69
C SER A 47 -6.78 13.62 -4.81
N ALA A 48 -7.46 13.39 -5.94
CA ALA A 48 -7.54 14.39 -7.01
C ALA A 48 -8.29 15.67 -6.57
N TYR A 49 -9.37 15.52 -5.78
CA TYR A 49 -10.13 16.63 -5.22
C TYR A 49 -9.34 17.44 -4.19
N ALA A 50 -8.62 16.77 -3.29
CA ALA A 50 -7.79 17.38 -2.26
C ALA A 50 -6.68 18.25 -2.88
N MET A 51 -6.11 17.84 -4.03
CA MET A 51 -5.12 18.64 -4.75
C MET A 51 -5.67 19.92 -5.38
N HIS A 52 -6.99 20.03 -5.58
CA HIS A 52 -7.63 21.24 -6.10
C HIS A 52 -7.86 22.32 -5.03
N HIS A 53 -7.90 21.93 -3.77
CA HIS A 53 -8.16 22.82 -2.64
C HIS A 53 -6.88 22.87 -1.81
N GLU A 54 -6.03 23.88 -2.02
CA GLU A 54 -4.75 24.04 -1.31
C GLU A 54 -4.88 24.05 0.23
N GLN A 55 -6.09 24.23 0.76
CA GLN A 55 -6.43 24.19 2.19
C GLN A 55 -6.71 22.79 2.75
N LEU A 56 -6.95 21.76 1.91
CA LEU A 56 -7.10 20.38 2.37
C LEU A 56 -5.71 19.76 2.51
N TYR A 57 -5.23 19.70 3.75
CA TYR A 57 -3.92 19.13 4.07
C TYR A 57 -3.81 17.69 3.54
N ALA A 58 -2.62 17.31 3.05
CA ALA A 58 -2.29 15.94 2.62
C ALA A 58 -2.65 14.85 3.66
N PHE A 59 -2.77 15.27 4.91
CA PHE A 59 -3.18 14.48 6.03
C PHE A 59 -4.65 14.03 6.00
N ASP A 60 -5.58 14.75 5.40
CA ASP A 60 -6.99 14.32 5.38
C ASP A 60 -7.20 13.11 4.45
N VAL A 61 -6.28 12.89 3.51
CA VAL A 61 -6.27 11.74 2.60
C VAL A 61 -5.98 10.41 3.33
N LEU A 62 -5.29 10.45 4.48
CA LEU A 62 -4.87 9.24 5.19
C LEU A 62 -6.05 8.40 5.70
N GLY A 63 -7.17 9.04 6.11
CA GLY A 63 -8.37 8.33 6.54
C GLY A 63 -8.93 7.41 5.45
N ILE A 64 -9.01 7.93 4.22
CA ILE A 64 -9.50 7.16 3.07
C ILE A 64 -8.47 6.14 2.62
N GLU A 65 -7.19 6.44 2.80
CA GLU A 65 -6.12 5.49 2.54
C GLU A 65 -6.17 4.28 3.46
N THR A 66 -6.42 4.47 4.75
CA THR A 66 -6.62 3.38 5.71
C THR A 66 -7.78 2.47 5.29
N LEU A 67 -8.88 3.05 4.79
CA LEU A 67 -10.00 2.29 4.22
C LEU A 67 -9.56 1.49 2.98
N ARG A 68 -8.84 2.12 2.04
CA ARG A 68 -8.31 1.45 0.84
C ARG A 68 -7.41 0.26 1.20
N ASN A 69 -6.48 0.45 2.12
CA ASN A 69 -5.59 -0.60 2.60
C ASN A 69 -6.38 -1.73 3.28
N GLY A 70 -7.40 -1.39 4.09
CA GLY A 70 -8.34 -2.35 4.67
C GLY A 70 -9.08 -3.19 3.63
N GLY A 71 -9.53 -2.58 2.53
CA GLY A 71 -10.14 -3.29 1.41
C GLY A 71 -9.20 -4.31 0.77
N TRP A 72 -7.95 -3.93 0.53
CA TRP A 72 -6.93 -4.83 -0.01
C TRP A 72 -6.57 -5.97 0.95
N TYR A 73 -6.49 -5.72 2.26
CA TYR A 73 -6.26 -6.78 3.24
C TYR A 73 -7.43 -7.75 3.35
N PHE A 74 -8.66 -7.26 3.29
CA PHE A 74 -9.84 -8.10 3.26
C PHE A 74 -9.81 -9.01 2.03
N PHE A 75 -9.51 -8.46 0.86
CA PHE A 75 -9.35 -9.23 -0.37
C PHE A 75 -8.25 -10.30 -0.28
N LEU A 76 -7.05 -9.93 0.20
CA LEU A 76 -5.94 -10.87 0.40
C LEU A 76 -6.31 -11.99 1.39
N SER A 77 -6.96 -11.65 2.50
CA SER A 77 -7.41 -12.61 3.51
C SER A 77 -8.41 -13.62 2.95
N VAL A 78 -9.34 -13.16 2.09
CA VAL A 78 -10.28 -14.06 1.41
C VAL A 78 -9.56 -14.98 0.42
N LEU A 79 -8.58 -14.47 -0.33
CA LEU A 79 -7.78 -15.30 -1.23
C LEU A 79 -7.01 -16.40 -0.48
N ILE A 80 -6.36 -16.04 0.63
CA ILE A 80 -5.66 -16.99 1.50
C ILE A 80 -6.64 -18.04 2.06
N SER A 81 -7.81 -17.60 2.54
CA SER A 81 -8.84 -18.50 3.05
C SER A 81 -9.29 -19.54 2.02
N ARG A 82 -9.54 -19.08 0.79
CA ARG A 82 -10.00 -19.94 -0.30
C ARG A 82 -8.95 -20.97 -0.69
N GLN A 83 -7.67 -20.58 -0.72
CA GLN A 83 -6.57 -21.49 -1.06
C GLN A 83 -6.32 -22.55 0.00
N GLN A 84 -6.39 -22.18 1.28
CA GLN A 84 -6.02 -23.07 2.38
C GLN A 84 -7.16 -23.96 2.88
N PHE A 85 -8.40 -23.45 2.89
CA PHE A 85 -9.53 -24.10 3.55
C PHE A 85 -10.67 -24.48 2.61
N GLY A 86 -10.59 -24.12 1.32
CA GLY A 86 -11.67 -24.31 0.35
C GLY A 86 -12.93 -23.47 0.59
N ASN A 87 -13.05 -22.85 1.77
CA ASN A 87 -14.12 -21.93 2.16
C ASN A 87 -13.59 -20.49 2.17
N GLN A 88 -14.39 -19.57 1.62
CA GLN A 88 -14.05 -18.16 1.40
C GLN A 88 -13.74 -17.38 2.69
N TYR A 89 -14.36 -17.76 3.83
CA TYR A 89 -14.27 -16.98 5.08
C TYR A 89 -13.75 -17.78 6.28
N ALA A 90 -13.33 -19.03 6.09
CA ALA A 90 -12.85 -19.88 7.17
C ALA A 90 -11.64 -19.26 7.89
N PHE A 91 -10.70 -18.65 7.17
CA PHE A 91 -9.55 -17.99 7.79
C PHE A 91 -9.97 -16.79 8.66
N LEU A 92 -10.87 -15.96 8.14
CA LEU A 92 -11.41 -14.78 8.83
C LEU A 92 -12.17 -15.13 10.13
N LEU A 93 -12.88 -16.26 10.13
CA LEU A 93 -13.69 -16.68 11.27
C LEU A 93 -12.89 -17.48 12.31
N ARG A 94 -11.97 -18.34 11.85
CA ARG A 94 -11.24 -19.32 12.68
C ARG A 94 -10.03 -18.74 13.40
N TYR A 95 -9.32 -17.77 12.81
CA TYR A 95 -8.11 -17.19 13.39
C TYR A 95 -8.37 -15.80 13.98
N TRP A 96 -7.66 -15.48 15.06
CA TRP A 96 -7.76 -14.18 15.73
C TRP A 96 -7.00 -13.07 14.98
N GLN A 97 -5.95 -13.44 14.23
CA GLN A 97 -5.09 -12.51 13.47
C GLN A 97 -5.86 -11.56 12.54
N PRO A 98 -6.74 -12.02 11.61
CA PRO A 98 -7.48 -11.11 10.76
C PRO A 98 -8.46 -10.22 11.54
N LYS A 99 -9.01 -10.70 12.67
CA LYS A 99 -9.90 -9.91 13.54
C LYS A 99 -9.13 -8.80 14.26
N ALA A 100 -7.96 -9.11 14.81
CA ALA A 100 -7.06 -8.14 15.42
C ALA A 100 -6.62 -7.08 14.40
N MET A 101 -6.35 -7.50 13.16
CA MET A 101 -5.98 -6.59 12.07
C MET A 101 -7.12 -5.65 11.68
N LEU A 102 -8.34 -6.19 11.50
CA LEU A 102 -9.53 -5.39 11.22
C LEU A 102 -9.84 -4.41 12.36
N ALA A 103 -9.68 -4.83 13.62
CA ALA A 103 -9.82 -3.95 14.76
C ALA A 103 -8.77 -2.83 14.75
N PHE A 104 -7.51 -3.16 14.48
CA PHE A 104 -6.44 -2.16 14.37
C PHE A 104 -6.72 -1.13 13.27
N ILE A 105 -7.12 -1.59 12.07
CA ILE A 105 -7.52 -0.70 10.96
C ILE A 105 -8.70 0.19 11.35
N ALA A 106 -9.71 -0.37 12.03
CA ALA A 106 -10.88 0.39 12.48
C ALA A 106 -10.50 1.46 13.51
N VAL A 107 -9.60 1.15 14.45
CA VAL A 107 -9.08 2.11 15.43
C VAL A 107 -8.33 3.23 14.73
N VAL A 108 -7.38 2.92 13.83
CA VAL A 108 -6.63 3.96 13.11
C VAL A 108 -7.57 4.82 12.25
N CYS A 109 -8.52 4.19 11.56
CA CYS A 109 -9.53 4.90 10.77
C CYS A 109 -10.33 5.86 11.67
N LEU A 110 -10.80 5.41 12.83
CA LEU A 110 -11.52 6.27 13.79
C LEU A 110 -10.65 7.45 14.21
N LEU A 111 -9.38 7.21 14.57
CA LEU A 111 -8.46 8.30 14.95
C LEU A 111 -8.19 9.28 13.79
N GLU A 112 -8.26 8.84 12.54
CA GLU A 112 -8.06 9.72 11.40
C GLU A 112 -9.28 10.61 11.13
N PHE A 113 -10.48 10.08 11.31
CA PHE A 113 -11.72 10.85 11.15
C PHE A 113 -12.06 11.74 12.36
N TYR A 114 -11.65 11.37 13.57
CA TYR A 114 -11.93 12.13 14.80
C TYR A 114 -10.67 12.87 15.29
N SER A 115 -10.50 14.11 14.84
CA SER A 115 -9.34 14.95 15.16
C SER A 115 -9.14 15.20 16.66
N GLU A 116 -10.22 15.40 17.42
CA GLU A 116 -10.16 15.63 18.87
C GLU A 116 -9.51 14.47 19.62
N LEU A 117 -9.95 13.23 19.33
CA LEU A 117 -9.40 12.03 19.96
C LEU A 117 -7.93 11.83 19.55
N ARG A 118 -7.61 12.14 18.29
CA ARG A 118 -6.27 12.04 17.74
C ARG A 118 -5.30 12.98 18.43
N TYR A 119 -5.66 14.25 18.61
CA TYR A 119 -4.80 15.24 19.26
C TYR A 119 -4.53 14.88 20.72
N GLN A 120 -5.53 14.34 21.44
CA GLN A 120 -5.33 13.84 22.80
C GLN A 120 -4.30 12.71 22.87
N ILE A 121 -4.38 11.74 21.94
CA ILE A 121 -3.43 10.62 21.87
C ILE A 121 -2.04 11.10 21.43
N GLN A 122 -1.95 11.99 20.45
CA GLN A 122 -0.67 12.58 20.02
C GLN A 122 0.00 13.32 21.17
N ASN A 123 -0.75 14.10 21.95
CA ASN A 123 -0.23 14.79 23.13
C ASN A 123 0.21 13.81 24.23
N ALA A 124 -0.50 12.70 24.43
CA ALA A 124 -0.12 11.68 25.41
C ALA A 124 1.14 10.89 24.99
N LEU A 125 1.31 10.62 23.70
CA LEU A 125 2.46 9.89 23.16
C LEU A 125 3.69 10.79 22.91
N GLY A 126 3.48 12.09 22.70
CA GLY A 126 4.53 13.06 22.38
C GLY A 126 5.06 12.98 20.95
N PHE A 127 4.39 12.24 20.05
CA PHE A 127 4.75 12.14 18.63
C PHE A 127 3.55 11.81 17.73
N ASP A 128 3.70 12.06 16.42
CA ASP A 128 2.70 11.73 15.41
C ASP A 128 2.74 10.25 15.01
N PHE A 129 1.80 9.45 15.53
CA PHE A 129 1.74 8.00 15.28
C PHE A 129 1.31 7.60 13.86
N ARG A 130 0.84 8.54 13.04
CA ARG A 130 0.16 8.26 11.76
C ARG A 130 1.07 7.64 10.71
N LEU A 131 2.27 8.21 10.55
CA LEU A 131 3.28 7.69 9.63
C LEU A 131 3.71 6.28 10.04
N TYR A 132 3.90 6.05 11.35
CA TYR A 132 4.21 4.72 11.90
C TYR A 132 3.10 3.71 11.61
N ALA A 133 1.84 4.10 11.77
CA ALA A 133 0.70 3.24 11.45
C ALA A 133 0.67 2.85 9.96
N HIS A 134 0.97 3.79 9.06
CA HIS A 134 1.01 3.53 7.62
C HIS A 134 2.21 2.68 7.18
N ILE A 135 3.38 2.84 7.82
CA ILE A 135 4.51 1.91 7.65
C ILE A 135 4.10 0.51 8.09
N PHE A 136 3.44 0.39 9.24
CA PHE A 136 2.97 -0.89 9.76
C PHE A 136 1.96 -1.54 8.81
N PHE A 137 1.00 -0.78 8.30
CA PHE A 137 0.08 -1.23 7.26
C PHE A 137 0.84 -1.74 6.03
N ALA A 138 1.77 -0.97 5.48
CA ALA A 138 2.52 -1.39 4.30
C ALA A 138 3.28 -2.72 4.54
N LEU A 139 3.93 -2.88 5.70
CA LEU A 139 4.60 -4.13 6.09
C LEU A 139 3.63 -5.30 6.20
N VAL A 140 2.50 -5.10 6.88
CA VAL A 140 1.44 -6.11 7.00
C VAL A 140 0.90 -6.53 5.64
N GLY A 141 0.71 -5.59 4.72
CA GLY A 141 0.28 -5.85 3.35
C GLY A 141 1.27 -6.72 2.60
N LEU A 142 2.55 -6.37 2.68
CA LEU A 142 3.62 -7.17 2.08
C LEU A 142 3.69 -8.58 2.70
N MET A 143 3.50 -8.72 4.01
CA MET A 143 3.45 -10.03 4.66
C MET A 143 2.28 -10.87 4.16
N LEU A 144 1.10 -10.28 4.01
CA LEU A 144 -0.06 -10.99 3.46
C LEU A 144 0.18 -11.42 2.01
N VAL A 145 0.82 -10.56 1.20
CA VAL A 145 1.18 -10.91 -0.18
C VAL A 145 2.23 -12.04 -0.22
N GLU A 146 3.23 -12.01 0.67
CA GLU A 146 4.21 -13.09 0.82
C GLU A 146 3.52 -14.40 1.23
N GLN A 147 2.62 -14.35 2.21
CA GLN A 147 1.84 -15.51 2.65
C GLN A 147 0.98 -16.07 1.51
N LEU A 148 0.31 -15.22 0.74
CA LEU A 148 -0.49 -15.63 -0.42
C LEU A 148 0.38 -16.32 -1.49
N TYR A 149 1.54 -15.74 -1.83
CA TYR A 149 2.40 -16.28 -2.87
C TYR A 149 3.05 -17.62 -2.46
N ARG A 150 3.55 -17.72 -1.23
CA ARG A 150 4.24 -18.92 -0.74
C ARG A 150 3.29 -20.09 -0.49
N ASN A 151 2.06 -19.82 -0.04
CA ASN A 151 1.06 -20.85 0.23
C ASN A 151 0.36 -21.39 -1.02
N ALA A 152 0.53 -20.73 -2.17
CA ALA A 152 -0.08 -21.19 -3.42
C ALA A 152 0.60 -22.45 -3.98
N LEU A 153 -0.23 -23.40 -4.42
CA LEU A 153 0.16 -24.57 -5.20
C LEU A 153 0.82 -24.15 -6.53
N ALA A 154 1.74 -24.97 -7.04
CA ALA A 154 2.52 -24.66 -8.26
C ALA A 154 1.63 -24.27 -9.46
N GLU A 155 0.51 -24.96 -9.65
CA GLU A 155 -0.47 -24.67 -10.71
C GLU A 155 -1.17 -23.31 -10.51
N GLN A 156 -1.48 -22.93 -9.26
CA GLN A 156 -2.16 -21.67 -8.95
C GLN A 156 -1.21 -20.46 -8.92
N ARG A 157 0.09 -20.67 -8.68
CA ARG A 157 1.10 -19.59 -8.66
C ARG A 157 1.09 -18.75 -9.92
N TRP A 158 0.87 -19.38 -11.08
CA TRP A 158 0.84 -18.66 -12.36
C TRP A 158 -0.39 -17.75 -12.54
N HIS A 159 -1.48 -18.06 -11.83
CA HIS A 159 -2.71 -17.25 -11.83
C HIS A 159 -2.62 -16.09 -10.84
N ILE A 160 -2.11 -16.32 -9.63
CA ILE A 160 -2.08 -15.32 -8.56
C ILE A 160 -0.90 -14.34 -8.67
N LYS A 161 0.15 -14.68 -9.42
CA LYS A 161 1.37 -13.85 -9.51
C LYS A 161 1.08 -12.41 -9.91
N PHE A 162 0.11 -12.17 -10.79
CA PHE A 162 -0.21 -10.82 -11.27
C PHE A 162 -0.81 -9.95 -10.16
N VAL A 163 -1.72 -10.52 -9.36
CA VAL A 163 -2.26 -9.87 -8.17
C VAL A 163 -1.15 -9.60 -7.16
N CYS A 164 -0.32 -10.61 -6.89
CA CYS A 164 0.76 -10.49 -5.91
C CYS A 164 1.76 -9.41 -6.33
N ILE A 165 2.16 -9.36 -7.60
CA ILE A 165 3.08 -8.34 -8.11
C ILE A 165 2.44 -6.94 -8.01
N ALA A 166 1.17 -6.80 -8.42
CA ALA A 166 0.49 -5.52 -8.35
C ALA A 166 0.39 -5.00 -6.91
N LEU A 167 -0.08 -5.84 -5.97
CA LEU A 167 -0.24 -5.45 -4.57
C LEU A 167 1.10 -5.31 -3.84
N ALA A 168 2.09 -6.15 -4.15
CA ALA A 168 3.45 -5.99 -3.61
C ALA A 168 4.03 -4.65 -4.03
N ALA A 169 3.94 -4.28 -5.31
CA ALA A 169 4.43 -3.00 -5.80
C ALA A 169 3.71 -1.82 -5.11
N GLN A 170 2.39 -1.90 -4.93
CA GLN A 170 1.63 -0.87 -4.20
C GLN A 170 2.14 -0.71 -2.76
N PHE A 171 2.26 -1.80 -2.00
CA PHE A 171 2.68 -1.73 -0.60
C PHE A 171 4.16 -1.41 -0.42
N VAL A 172 5.05 -1.86 -1.32
CA VAL A 172 6.47 -1.46 -1.30
C VAL A 172 6.58 0.04 -1.53
N PHE A 173 5.84 0.58 -2.49
CA PHE A 173 5.88 2.01 -2.77
C PHE A 173 5.35 2.84 -1.60
N ASP A 174 4.24 2.42 -1.00
CA ASP A 174 3.70 3.04 0.22
C ASP A 174 4.72 3.00 1.37
N PHE A 175 5.37 1.84 1.60
CA PHE A 175 6.42 1.69 2.61
C PHE A 175 7.59 2.66 2.41
N ILE A 176 8.08 2.80 1.17
CA ILE A 176 9.16 3.72 0.82
C ILE A 176 8.77 5.18 1.10
N ILE A 177 7.57 5.59 0.67
CA ILE A 177 7.06 6.95 0.90
C ILE A 177 7.01 7.26 2.39
N TYR A 178 6.38 6.39 3.19
CA TYR A 178 6.19 6.68 4.61
C TYR A 178 7.49 6.61 5.38
N SER A 179 8.40 5.70 5.04
CA SER A 179 9.73 5.67 5.64
C SER A 179 10.56 6.91 5.32
N LYS A 180 10.54 7.38 4.07
CA LYS A 180 11.23 8.62 3.68
C LYS A 180 10.64 9.83 4.40
N SER A 181 9.31 9.90 4.47
CA SER A 181 8.59 10.98 5.15
C SER A 181 8.91 11.00 6.64
N LEU A 182 9.10 9.83 7.27
CA LEU A 182 9.53 9.73 8.65
C LEU A 182 10.96 10.27 8.85
N MET A 183 11.88 9.95 7.93
CA MET A 183 13.28 10.39 8.03
C MET A 183 13.46 11.90 7.90
N PHE A 184 12.73 12.54 6.96
CA PHE A 184 12.83 13.98 6.73
C PHE A 184 11.78 14.80 7.48
N SER A 185 10.86 14.15 8.19
CA SER A 185 9.69 14.79 8.84
C SER A 185 8.88 15.69 7.89
N SER A 186 8.97 15.43 6.59
CA SER A 186 8.30 16.17 5.52
C SER A 186 7.77 15.19 4.48
N LEU A 187 6.58 15.47 3.97
CA LEU A 187 6.03 14.70 2.85
C LEU A 187 6.71 15.16 1.56
N ASP A 188 7.36 14.24 0.87
CA ASP A 188 7.90 14.49 -0.45
C ASP A 188 6.76 14.53 -1.48
N PHE A 189 6.39 15.75 -1.88
CA PHE A 189 5.31 15.97 -2.84
C PHE A 189 5.57 15.31 -4.19
N ASN A 190 6.83 15.14 -4.62
CA ASN A 190 7.12 14.49 -5.90
C ASN A 190 6.76 13.00 -5.84
N LEU A 191 7.17 12.31 -4.78
CA LEU A 191 6.80 10.90 -4.56
C LEU A 191 5.30 10.74 -4.32
N TRP A 192 4.70 11.65 -3.57
CA TRP A 192 3.26 11.68 -3.34
C TRP A 192 2.49 11.76 -4.68
N ASN A 193 2.91 12.64 -5.59
CA ASN A 193 2.30 12.82 -6.91
C ASN A 193 2.51 11.59 -7.81
N ALA A 194 3.71 11.00 -7.82
CA ALA A 194 4.03 9.82 -8.61
C ALA A 194 3.17 8.60 -8.24
N ARG A 195 2.64 8.56 -7.01
CA ARG A 195 1.78 7.51 -6.49
C ARG A 195 0.54 7.26 -7.33
N GLY A 196 -0.08 8.32 -7.86
CA GLY A 196 -1.24 8.18 -8.76
C GLY A 196 -0.85 7.44 -10.04
N LEU A 197 0.26 7.83 -10.65
CA LEU A 197 0.75 7.22 -11.89
C LEU A 197 1.13 5.76 -11.69
N ILE A 198 1.83 5.44 -10.59
CA ILE A 198 2.20 4.07 -10.27
C ILE A 198 0.96 3.20 -10.10
N ASN A 199 -0.03 3.65 -9.32
CA ASN A 199 -1.28 2.91 -9.18
C ASN A 199 -2.02 2.69 -10.51
N ALA A 200 -2.00 3.68 -11.41
CA ALA A 200 -2.55 3.52 -12.76
C ALA A 200 -1.83 2.41 -13.56
N LEU A 201 -0.51 2.28 -13.42
CA LEU A 201 0.29 1.21 -14.05
C LEU A 201 0.03 -0.18 -13.44
N LEU A 202 -0.39 -0.25 -12.18
CA LEU A 202 -0.74 -1.52 -11.52
C LEU A 202 -2.10 -2.06 -11.98
N VAL A 203 -3.01 -1.19 -12.41
CA VAL A 203 -4.37 -1.57 -12.83
C VAL A 203 -4.36 -2.60 -13.98
N PRO A 204 -3.59 -2.45 -15.08
CA PRO A 204 -3.49 -3.47 -16.12
C PRO A 204 -3.11 -4.86 -15.58
N LEU A 205 -2.20 -4.94 -14.61
CA LEU A 205 -1.86 -6.21 -13.95
C LEU A 205 -3.04 -6.78 -13.15
N LEU A 206 -3.79 -5.91 -12.47
CA LEU A 206 -5.01 -6.30 -11.75
C LEU A 206 -6.12 -6.77 -12.72
N ILE A 207 -6.26 -6.14 -13.89
CA ILE A 207 -7.21 -6.56 -14.93
C ILE A 207 -6.88 -7.98 -15.43
N LEU A 208 -5.60 -8.28 -15.71
CA LEU A 208 -5.17 -9.62 -16.13
C LEU A 208 -5.51 -10.69 -15.08
N SER A 209 -5.58 -10.29 -13.82
CA SER A 209 -5.89 -11.18 -12.71
C SER A 209 -7.38 -11.55 -12.63
N VAL A 210 -8.29 -10.67 -13.07
CA VAL A 210 -9.76 -10.88 -13.04
C VAL A 210 -10.12 -12.22 -13.70
N ASN A 211 -9.62 -12.45 -14.92
CA ASN A 211 -9.93 -13.64 -15.70
C ASN A 211 -9.25 -14.90 -15.16
N ARG A 212 -8.10 -14.73 -14.50
CA ARG A 212 -7.28 -15.84 -14.00
C ARG A 212 -7.71 -16.34 -12.62
N LEU A 213 -8.35 -15.52 -11.81
CA LEU A 213 -8.91 -15.91 -10.50
C LEU A 213 -10.23 -16.71 -10.62
N ASN A 214 -10.79 -16.80 -11.83
CA ASN A 214 -12.03 -17.52 -12.14
C ASN A 214 -11.82 -19.04 -12.37
N THR A 215 -10.58 -19.51 -12.52
CA THR A 215 -10.32 -20.94 -12.75
C THR A 215 -10.58 -21.74 -11.47
N ARG A 216 -11.40 -22.79 -11.57
CA ARG A 216 -11.82 -23.63 -10.44
C ARG A 216 -10.60 -24.14 -9.67
N PRO A 217 -10.60 -24.11 -8.33
CA PRO A 217 -9.51 -24.71 -7.56
C PRO A 217 -9.48 -26.21 -7.86
N ALA A 218 -8.34 -26.70 -8.36
CA ALA A 218 -8.07 -28.13 -8.39
C ALA A 218 -8.15 -28.67 -6.95
N ALA A 219 -8.73 -29.86 -6.83
CA ALA A 219 -9.19 -30.44 -5.58
C ALA A 219 -8.11 -30.44 -4.47
N VAL A 220 -8.52 -30.00 -3.28
CA VAL A 220 -7.93 -30.29 -1.97
C VAL A 220 -6.41 -30.04 -1.87
N ALA A 221 -6.03 -28.80 -1.56
CA ALA A 221 -4.69 -28.50 -1.06
C ALA A 221 -4.60 -28.89 0.43
N VAL A 222 -3.73 -29.85 0.74
CA VAL A 222 -3.40 -30.29 2.10
C VAL A 222 -3.07 -29.07 2.98
N SER A 223 -3.70 -28.98 4.15
CA SER A 223 -3.48 -27.96 5.18
C SER A 223 -1.99 -27.85 5.51
N ARG A 224 -1.29 -26.88 4.93
CA ARG A 224 0.08 -26.54 5.31
C ARG A 224 0.03 -25.64 6.53
N GLN A 225 0.86 -25.95 7.51
CA GLN A 225 0.97 -25.17 8.75
C GLN A 225 1.36 -23.72 8.45
N PHE A 226 0.82 -22.82 9.27
CA PHE A 226 1.04 -21.38 9.19
C PHE A 226 2.45 -21.05 9.66
N ILE A 227 3.43 -21.09 8.76
CA ILE A 227 4.77 -20.60 9.06
C ILE A 227 4.78 -19.12 8.69
N PHE A 228 4.88 -18.25 9.70
CA PHE A 228 5.17 -16.85 9.46
C PHE A 228 6.51 -16.74 8.77
N HIS A 229 6.49 -16.35 7.51
CA HIS A 229 7.71 -16.05 6.77
C HIS A 229 8.12 -14.61 7.11
N THR A 230 9.33 -14.47 7.64
CA THR A 230 9.88 -13.21 8.13
C THR A 230 10.67 -12.47 7.06
N THR A 231 10.66 -12.92 5.79
CA THR A 231 11.46 -12.31 4.72
C THR A 231 11.11 -10.84 4.52
N VAL A 232 9.81 -10.52 4.42
CA VAL A 232 9.34 -9.13 4.31
C VAL A 232 9.71 -8.32 5.54
N LEU A 233 9.56 -8.89 6.74
CA LEU A 233 9.90 -8.19 7.99
C LEU A 233 11.39 -7.89 8.08
N LEU A 234 12.24 -8.86 7.74
CA LEU A 234 13.68 -8.71 7.70
C LEU A 234 14.09 -7.71 6.61
N GLY A 235 13.52 -7.80 5.41
CA GLY A 235 13.80 -6.87 4.32
C GLY A 235 13.41 -5.42 4.68
N GLY A 236 12.21 -5.23 5.24
CA GLY A 236 11.75 -3.93 5.73
C GLY A 236 12.61 -3.40 6.88
N GLY A 237 12.98 -4.26 7.83
CA GLY A 237 13.86 -3.90 8.94
C GLY A 237 15.25 -3.48 8.48
N VAL A 238 15.87 -4.26 7.57
CA VAL A 238 17.16 -3.93 6.95
C VAL A 238 17.09 -2.60 6.22
N TYR A 239 16.01 -2.37 5.45
CA TYR A 239 15.81 -1.08 4.78
C TYR A 239 15.74 0.09 5.77
N LEU A 240 14.99 -0.05 6.87
CA LEU A 240 14.90 1.00 7.90
C LEU A 240 16.24 1.24 8.60
N LEU A 241 17.04 0.19 8.84
CA LEU A 241 18.39 0.33 9.39
C LEU A 241 19.30 1.09 8.42
N LEU A 242 19.27 0.76 7.13
CA LEU A 242 20.05 1.47 6.11
C LEU A 242 19.64 2.94 6.00
N MET A 243 18.33 3.23 6.00
CA MET A 243 17.83 4.60 6.02
C MET A 243 18.23 5.35 7.29
N SER A 244 18.17 4.72 8.46
CA SER A 244 18.63 5.31 9.71
C SER A 244 20.13 5.62 9.69
N LEU A 245 20.96 4.72 9.15
CA LEU A 245 22.39 4.95 8.95
C LEU A 245 22.64 6.11 7.99
N MET A 246 21.85 6.21 6.90
CA MET A 246 21.95 7.31 5.95
C MET A 246 21.58 8.66 6.59
N GLY A 247 20.50 8.69 7.37
CA GLY A 247 20.09 9.88 8.14
C GLY A 247 21.15 10.29 9.17
N PHE A 248 21.77 9.33 9.86
CA PHE A 248 22.89 9.59 10.78
C PHE A 248 24.10 10.16 10.04
N TYR A 249 24.47 9.58 8.90
CA TYR A 249 25.58 10.06 8.07
C TYR A 249 25.37 11.51 7.60
N ILE A 250 24.15 11.84 7.14
CA ILE A 250 23.80 13.20 6.72
C ILE A 250 23.90 14.18 7.90
N ARG A 251 23.46 13.78 9.10
CA ARG A 251 23.52 14.63 10.29
C ARG A 251 24.96 14.93 10.72
N ASP A 252 25.82 13.92 10.72
CA ASP A 252 27.17 14.02 11.30
C ASP A 252 28.21 14.56 10.31
N TYR A 253 28.11 14.18 9.02
CA TYR A 253 29.03 14.64 7.97
C TYR A 253 28.50 15.81 7.13
N GLY A 254 27.22 16.17 7.26
CA GLY A 254 26.66 17.43 6.75
C GLY A 254 27.05 18.66 7.58
N GLY A 255 27.84 18.47 8.63
CA GLY A 255 28.23 19.42 9.68
C GLY A 255 29.21 20.52 9.28
N ASN A 256 28.91 21.27 8.23
CA ASN A 256 29.38 22.68 8.14
C ASN A 256 28.29 23.65 7.66
N TRP A 257 27.02 23.26 7.72
CA TRP A 257 25.85 24.13 7.46
C TRP A 257 25.12 24.52 8.75
N GLY A 258 25.87 24.76 9.82
CA GLY A 258 25.38 25.44 11.03
C GLY A 258 25.16 26.92 10.76
N GLY A 259 24.09 27.25 10.02
CA GLY A 259 23.73 28.63 9.70
C GLY A 259 22.82 28.75 8.47
N GLY A 260 21.51 28.70 8.68
CA GLY A 260 20.54 29.41 7.84
C GLY A 260 20.26 28.89 6.41
N SER A 261 20.44 27.60 6.09
CA SER A 261 20.18 27.13 4.71
C SER A 261 19.63 25.70 4.59
N ALA A 262 18.73 25.30 5.49
CA ALA A 262 17.96 24.07 5.35
C ALA A 262 17.04 24.04 4.10
N ASN A 263 16.82 25.18 3.44
CA ASN A 263 15.95 25.27 2.26
C ASN A 263 16.68 25.06 0.91
N ARG A 264 17.99 24.78 0.89
CA ARG A 264 18.75 24.60 -0.37
C ARG A 264 19.05 23.14 -0.77
N VAL A 265 18.79 22.17 0.11
CA VAL A 265 19.10 20.75 -0.17
C VAL A 265 18.05 20.09 -1.09
N TYR A 266 16.87 20.69 -1.27
CA TYR A 266 15.88 20.22 -2.24
C TYR A 266 16.32 20.37 -3.71
N PHE A 267 17.41 21.10 -4.02
CA PHE A 267 17.80 21.41 -5.40
C PHE A 267 19.08 20.74 -5.90
N LEU A 268 19.80 20.00 -5.07
CA LEU A 268 21.12 19.41 -5.43
C LEU A 268 21.26 17.94 -5.01
N GLY A 269 20.13 17.23 -4.90
CA GLY A 269 20.07 15.87 -4.37
C GLY A 269 19.78 14.76 -5.39
N ASP A 270 19.82 15.02 -6.70
CA ASP A 270 19.46 14.02 -7.73
C ASP A 270 20.48 13.74 -8.86
N PRO A 271 21.80 13.59 -8.59
CA PRO A 271 22.72 13.10 -9.64
C PRO A 271 22.47 11.62 -10.00
N ILE A 272 21.73 10.86 -9.19
CA ILE A 272 21.48 9.42 -9.43
C ILE A 272 20.20 9.20 -10.25
N VAL A 273 19.24 10.14 -10.22
CA VAL A 273 18.01 10.07 -11.05
C VAL A 273 18.21 10.77 -12.40
N ASP A 274 18.95 11.88 -12.46
CA ASP A 274 19.26 12.55 -13.73
C ASP A 274 20.22 11.74 -14.63
N GLY A 275 21.10 10.92 -14.03
CA GLY A 275 21.99 10.01 -14.75
C GLY A 275 21.27 8.90 -15.52
N LEU A 276 20.05 8.53 -15.11
CA LEU A 276 19.26 7.49 -15.80
C LEU A 276 18.41 8.02 -16.96
N PHE A 277 18.15 9.33 -17.02
CA PHE A 277 17.36 9.96 -18.09
C PHE A 277 18.21 10.63 -19.18
N CYS A 278 19.50 10.91 -18.93
CA CYS A 278 20.39 11.52 -19.93
C CYS A 278 21.15 10.53 -20.84
N VAL A 279 20.96 9.21 -20.71
CA VAL A 279 21.57 8.21 -21.63
C VAL A 279 20.62 7.78 -22.76
N GLY A 280 19.42 8.38 -22.84
CA GLY A 280 18.39 8.02 -23.81
C GLY A 280 18.08 9.03 -24.93
N ALA A 281 18.73 10.20 -24.97
CA ALA A 281 18.47 11.20 -25.99
C ALA A 281 19.70 12.08 -26.24
N GLY A 282 20.47 11.76 -27.29
CA GLY A 282 21.53 12.61 -27.85
C GLY A 282 22.91 12.01 -27.76
#